data_AF-A0A974P3D2-F1
#
_entry.id   AF-A0A974P3D2-F1
#
_cell.length_a   1.000
_cell.length_b   1.000
_cell.length_c   1.000
_cell.angle_alpha   90.00
_cell.angle_beta   90.00
_cell.angle_gamma   90.00
#
_symmetry.space_group_name_H-M   'P 1'
#
loop_
_entity.id
_entity.type
_entity.pdbx_description
1 polymer ?
#
loop_
_entity_poly.entity_id
_entity_poly.type
_entity_poly.pdbx_seq_one_letter_code
_entity_poly.pdbx_strand_id
1 'polypeptide(L)'
;MRRAAFEVTPILAAGRLYLCSPFNEASSIDPATGKSLWRFDPKLKTDIGYPNDYNCRGLAYWKNPTAPANAPCAERIFMNTNDRRLFALDAATGRPAPASAWRAGSRPSPGCA
;
A
#
# COMPACT_ATOMS: atom_id res chain seq x y z
N MET A 1 -14.92 -0.26 -21.95
CA MET A 1 -14.06 0.32 -20.90
C MET A 1 -14.93 0.63 -19.69
N ARG A 2 -14.47 0.29 -18.47
CA ARG A 2 -15.17 0.66 -17.23
C ARG A 2 -14.87 2.13 -16.90
N ARG A 3 -15.85 2.89 -16.38
CA ARG A 3 -15.63 4.28 -15.95
C ARG A 3 -14.86 4.25 -14.62
N ALA A 4 -13.74 4.95 -14.56
CA ALA A 4 -12.89 5.06 -13.37
C ALA A 4 -12.26 6.45 -13.34
N ALA A 5 -11.97 6.96 -12.14
CA ALA A 5 -11.31 8.25 -11.92
C ALA A 5 -10.15 8.09 -10.93
N PHE A 6 -9.08 8.86 -11.12
CA PHE A 6 -8.01 8.96 -10.14
C PHE A 6 -8.44 9.91 -9.02
N GLU A 7 -8.67 9.34 -7.84
CA GLU A 7 -9.12 10.08 -6.65
C GLU A 7 -8.04 10.16 -5.55
N VAL A 8 -6.88 9.52 -5.77
CA VAL A 8 -5.81 9.44 -4.78
C VAL A 8 -5.13 10.79 -4.58
N THR A 9 -4.96 11.19 -3.32
CA THR A 9 -3.95 12.17 -2.91
C THR A 9 -2.66 11.41 -2.57
N PRO A 10 -1.58 11.54 -3.36
CA PRO A 10 -0.35 10.80 -3.11
C PRO A 10 0.32 11.16 -1.77
N ILE A 11 1.03 10.20 -1.18
CA ILE A 11 1.82 10.40 0.03
C ILE A 11 3.29 10.53 -0.35
N LEU A 12 3.95 11.61 0.07
CA LEU A 12 5.41 11.73 0.02
C LEU A 12 6.00 11.38 1.40
N ALA A 13 6.69 10.25 1.50
CA ALA A 13 7.32 9.81 2.75
C ALA A 13 8.54 8.90 2.47
N ALA A 14 9.51 8.85 3.38
CA ALA A 14 10.71 8.01 3.24
C ALA A 14 11.42 8.14 1.87
N GLY A 15 11.46 9.37 1.32
CA GLY A 15 12.06 9.70 0.04
C GLY A 15 11.31 9.17 -1.20
N ARG A 16 10.05 8.75 -1.04
CA ARG A 16 9.25 8.09 -2.08
C ARG A 16 7.86 8.68 -2.17
N LEU A 17 7.30 8.71 -3.38
CA LEU A 17 5.91 9.06 -3.63
C LEU A 17 5.08 7.77 -3.72
N TYR A 18 4.01 7.65 -2.94
CA TYR A 18 3.11 6.51 -2.93
C TYR A 18 1.73 6.89 -3.43
N LEU A 19 1.16 6.08 -4.30
CA LEU A 19 -0.20 6.26 -4.82
C LEU A 19 -0.85 4.91 -5.12
N CYS A 20 -2.16 4.93 -5.34
CA CYS A 20 -2.92 3.78 -5.77
C CYS A 20 -3.75 4.10 -7.01
N SER A 21 -3.91 3.10 -7.88
CA SER A 21 -4.78 3.19 -9.05
C SER A 21 -6.24 2.94 -8.67
N PRO A 22 -7.20 3.31 -9.55
CA PRO A 22 -8.62 2.98 -9.37
C PRO A 22 -8.89 1.47 -9.20
N PHE A 23 -8.01 0.60 -9.70
CA PHE A 23 -8.10 -0.85 -9.57
C PHE A 23 -7.37 -1.40 -8.33
N ASN A 24 -7.12 -0.53 -7.34
CA ASN A 24 -6.40 -0.79 -6.09
C ASN A 24 -4.99 -1.38 -6.28
N GLU A 25 -4.27 -0.98 -7.32
CA GLU A 25 -2.85 -1.29 -7.40
C GLU A 25 -2.07 -0.20 -6.66
N ALA A 26 -1.26 -0.58 -5.67
CA ALA A 26 -0.36 0.35 -5.00
C ALA A 26 0.94 0.49 -5.79
N SER A 27 1.51 1.68 -5.82
CA SER A 27 2.80 1.93 -6.47
C SER A 27 3.64 2.91 -5.65
N SER A 28 4.95 2.73 -5.71
CA SER A 28 5.93 3.72 -5.30
C SER A 28 6.66 4.27 -6.50
N ILE A 29 6.91 5.58 -6.49
CA ILE A 29 7.54 6.34 -7.54
C ILE A 29 8.66 7.19 -6.94
N ASP A 30 9.76 7.32 -7.66
CA ASP A 30 10.79 8.31 -7.38
C ASP A 30 10.22 9.72 -7.63
N PRO A 31 10.12 10.58 -6.60
CA PRO A 31 9.46 11.87 -6.71
C PRO A 31 10.20 12.86 -7.62
N ALA A 32 11.51 12.67 -7.86
CA ALA A 32 12.31 13.56 -8.70
C ALA A 32 12.21 13.21 -10.18
N THR A 33 12.07 11.93 -10.51
CA THR A 33 12.14 11.42 -11.89
C THR A 33 10.81 10.87 -12.42
N GLY A 34 9.85 10.59 -11.54
CA GLY A 34 8.61 9.93 -11.92
C GLY A 34 8.76 8.44 -12.24
N LYS A 35 9.95 7.85 -12.03
CA LYS A 35 10.19 6.42 -12.29
C LYS A 35 9.52 5.55 -11.24
N SER A 36 8.84 4.49 -11.67
CA SER A 36 8.29 3.48 -10.77
C SER A 36 9.43 2.75 -10.05
N LEU A 37 9.33 2.67 -8.72
CA LEU A 37 10.24 1.93 -7.85
C LEU A 37 9.70 0.51 -7.60
N TRP A 38 8.39 0.40 -7.32
CA TRP A 38 7.69 -0.87 -7.22
C TRP A 38 6.20 -0.69 -7.51
N ARG A 39 5.54 -1.81 -7.84
CA ARG A 39 4.08 -1.91 -8.00
C ARG A 39 3.57 -3.18 -7.32
N PHE A 40 2.48 -3.06 -6.61
CA PHE A 40 1.75 -4.16 -5.99
C PHE A 40 0.34 -4.23 -6.59
N ASP A 41 0.01 -5.37 -7.18
CA ASP A 41 -1.30 -5.66 -7.76
C ASP A 41 -2.01 -6.71 -6.89
N PRO A 42 -3.11 -6.36 -6.18
CA PRO A 42 -3.84 -7.30 -5.34
C PRO A 42 -4.71 -8.27 -6.13
N LYS A 43 -4.72 -8.19 -7.47
CA LYS A 43 -5.55 -9.01 -8.36
C LYS A 43 -7.03 -8.86 -8.03
N LEU A 44 -7.51 -7.62 -8.03
CA LEU A 44 -8.90 -7.28 -7.74
C LEU A 44 -9.84 -8.02 -8.71
N LYS A 45 -10.84 -8.72 -8.16
CA LYS A 45 -11.93 -9.27 -8.98
C LYS A 45 -12.81 -8.13 -9.49
N THR A 46 -13.10 -8.11 -10.79
CA THR A 46 -13.83 -6.99 -11.41
C THR A 46 -15.33 -7.27 -11.59
N ASP A 47 -15.81 -8.42 -11.16
CA ASP A 47 -17.22 -8.84 -11.17
C ASP A 47 -17.97 -8.48 -9.87
N ILE A 48 -17.31 -7.79 -8.94
CA ILE A 48 -17.92 -7.27 -7.73
C ILE A 48 -18.89 -6.17 -8.16
N GLY A 49 -20.15 -6.25 -7.70
CA GLY A 49 -21.20 -5.27 -7.98
C GLY A 49 -21.37 -4.32 -6.80
N TYR A 50 -20.40 -3.44 -6.57
CA TYR A 50 -20.42 -2.46 -5.48
C TYR A 50 -20.67 -1.04 -6.02
N PRO A 51 -21.59 -0.26 -5.40
CA PRO A 51 -21.74 1.15 -5.74
C PRO A 51 -20.43 1.90 -5.43
N ASN A 52 -19.80 2.48 -6.45
CA ASN A 52 -18.45 3.08 -6.42
C ASN A 52 -17.28 2.09 -6.55
N ASP A 53 -17.45 0.99 -7.29
CA ASP A 53 -16.33 0.20 -7.77
C ASP A 53 -15.31 1.03 -8.56
N TYR A 54 -14.07 0.55 -8.58
CA TYR A 54 -12.94 1.19 -9.27
C TYR A 54 -12.59 2.56 -8.71
N ASN A 55 -12.55 2.69 -7.38
CA ASN A 55 -11.92 3.83 -6.72
C ASN A 55 -10.72 3.40 -5.87
N CYS A 56 -9.83 4.37 -5.65
CA CYS A 56 -8.90 4.35 -4.54
C CYS A 56 -8.74 5.78 -4.03
N ARG A 57 -9.08 6.00 -2.75
CA ARG A 57 -9.11 7.34 -2.14
C ARG A 57 -7.80 7.74 -1.47
N GLY A 58 -6.85 6.83 -1.39
CA GLY A 58 -5.66 7.05 -0.60
C GLY A 58 -4.97 5.77 -0.18
N LEU A 59 -3.76 5.97 0.30
CA LEU A 59 -3.00 5.00 1.06
C LEU A 59 -2.81 5.58 2.48
N ALA A 60 -2.33 4.78 3.41
CA ALA A 60 -1.83 5.29 4.69
C ALA A 60 -0.38 4.87 4.90
N TYR A 61 0.44 5.77 5.41
CA TYR A 61 1.83 5.49 5.75
C TYR A 61 2.00 5.37 7.27
N TRP A 62 2.82 4.43 7.70
CA TRP A 62 3.19 4.28 9.10
C TRP A 62 4.66 3.88 9.24
N LYS A 63 5.32 4.43 10.26
CA LYS A 63 6.69 4.09 10.63
C LYS A 63 6.71 3.59 12.07
N ASN A 64 7.32 2.44 12.31
CA ASN A 64 7.57 1.92 13.63
C ASN A 64 8.69 2.73 14.30
N PRO A 65 8.42 3.48 15.39
CA PRO A 65 9.44 4.27 16.05
C PRO A 65 10.50 3.42 16.78
N THR A 66 10.22 2.14 17.04
CA THR A 66 11.11 1.25 17.81
C THR A 66 11.74 0.14 16.98
N ALA A 67 11.43 0.04 15.68
CA ALA A 67 12.06 -0.96 14.83
C ALA A 67 13.52 -0.57 14.51
N PRO A 68 14.43 -1.56 14.37
CA PRO A 68 15.76 -1.30 13.84
C PRO A 68 15.69 -0.61 12.47
N ALA A 69 16.67 0.26 12.20
CA ALA A 69 16.83 0.83 10.87
C ALA A 69 16.94 -0.30 9.83
N ASN A 70 16.22 -0.16 8.72
CA ASN A 70 16.14 -1.15 7.63
C ASN A 70 15.51 -2.51 8.00
N ALA A 71 14.90 -2.65 9.18
CA ALA A 71 14.11 -3.85 9.45
C ALA A 71 12.97 -3.95 8.42
N PRO A 72 12.72 -5.15 7.86
CA PRO A 72 11.59 -5.35 6.97
C PRO A 72 10.30 -4.84 7.62
N CYS A 73 9.50 -4.09 6.86
CA CYS A 73 8.23 -3.57 7.33
C CYS A 73 8.37 -2.62 8.53
N ALA A 74 9.55 -2.01 8.78
CA ALA A 74 9.66 -0.91 9.75
C ALA A 74 8.85 0.31 9.28
N GLU A 75 8.77 0.52 7.97
CA GLU A 75 7.93 1.52 7.31
C GLU A 75 6.92 0.78 6.42
N ARG A 76 5.66 1.21 6.49
CA ARG A 76 4.54 0.49 5.88
C ARG A 76 3.61 1.40 5.12
N ILE A 77 3.07 0.85 4.04
CA ILE A 77 1.96 1.39 3.28
C ILE A 77 0.75 0.48 3.50
N PHE A 78 -0.33 1.04 4.02
CA PHE A 78 -1.61 0.36 4.14
C PHE A 78 -2.52 0.70 2.97
N MET A 79 -3.16 -0.32 2.41
CA MET A 79 -4.10 -0.21 1.31
C MET A 79 -5.33 -1.07 1.57
N ASN A 80 -6.50 -0.47 1.52
CA ASN A 80 -7.76 -1.19 1.39
C ASN A 80 -8.10 -1.42 -0.08
N THR A 81 -8.83 -2.49 -0.34
CA THR A 81 -9.27 -2.88 -1.69
C THR A 81 -10.79 -2.93 -1.75
N ASN A 82 -11.34 -2.75 -2.95
CA ASN A 82 -12.79 -2.78 -3.19
C ASN A 82 -13.41 -4.15 -2.86
N ASP A 83 -12.60 -5.22 -2.88
CA ASP A 83 -13.00 -6.56 -2.44
C ASP A 83 -12.77 -6.82 -0.94
N ARG A 84 -12.65 -5.75 -0.15
CA ARG A 84 -12.67 -5.74 1.33
C ARG A 84 -11.44 -6.39 1.96
N ARG A 85 -10.32 -6.47 1.26
CA ARG A 85 -9.03 -6.85 1.85
C ARG A 85 -8.24 -5.63 2.30
N LEU A 86 -7.50 -5.79 3.40
CA LEU A 86 -6.52 -4.82 3.89
C LEU A 86 -5.12 -5.40 3.75
N PHE A 87 -4.25 -4.67 3.07
CA PHE A 87 -2.84 -5.00 2.93
C PHE A 87 -1.99 -4.03 3.75
N ALA A 88 -0.95 -4.56 4.35
CA ALA A 88 0.20 -3.79 4.80
C ALA A 88 1.37 -4.18 3.90
N LEU A 89 2.01 -3.22 3.26
CA LEU A 89 3.13 -3.42 2.37
C LEU A 89 4.37 -2.79 2.98
N ASP A 90 5.52 -3.43 2.84
CA ASP A 90 6.81 -2.80 3.11
C ASP A 90 6.98 -1.57 2.19
N ALA A 91 7.27 -0.42 2.78
CA ALA A 91 7.31 0.84 2.04
C ALA A 91 8.46 0.88 1.00
N ALA A 92 9.56 0.18 1.25
CA ALA A 92 10.72 0.18 0.36
C ALA A 92 10.55 -0.78 -0.83
N THR A 93 9.85 -1.90 -0.64
CA THR A 93 9.80 -3.02 -1.60
C THR A 93 8.42 -3.33 -2.17
N GLY A 94 7.35 -2.86 -1.53
CA GLY A 94 5.98 -3.18 -1.90
C GLY A 94 5.54 -4.61 -1.55
N ARG A 95 6.38 -5.38 -0.82
CA ARG A 95 6.07 -6.75 -0.42
C ARG A 95 5.06 -6.77 0.73
N PRO A 96 4.05 -7.67 0.72
CA PRO A 96 3.12 -7.79 1.82
C PRO A 96 3.80 -8.16 3.15
N ALA A 97 3.48 -7.41 4.20
CA ALA A 97 3.80 -7.77 5.56
C ALA A 97 2.88 -8.91 6.02
N PRO A 98 3.38 -9.92 6.75
CA PRO A 98 2.52 -10.92 7.36
C PRO A 98 1.59 -10.24 8.37
N ALA A 99 0.38 -10.77 8.51
CA ALA A 99 -0.63 -10.20 9.39
C ALA A 99 -0.14 -10.07 10.85
N SER A 100 0.77 -10.94 11.30
CA SER A 100 1.39 -10.86 12.63
C SER A 100 2.26 -9.62 12.84
N ALA A 101 2.73 -8.96 11.77
CA ALA A 101 3.64 -7.82 11.86
C ALA A 101 2.96 -6.48 12.15
N TRP A 102 1.62 -6.40 12.06
CA TRP A 102 0.88 -5.14 12.18
C TRP A 102 -0.44 -5.22 12.98
N ARG A 103 -0.75 -6.34 13.65
CA ARG A 103 -1.92 -6.43 14.55
C ARG A 103 -1.75 -5.55 15.80
N ALA A 104 -2.83 -4.90 16.22
CA ALA A 104 -2.88 -4.19 17.50
C ALA A 104 -2.52 -5.13 18.66
N GLY A 105 -1.57 -4.73 19.51
CA GLY A 105 -1.10 -5.52 20.66
C GLY A 105 -0.10 -6.64 20.33
N SER A 106 0.24 -6.87 19.06
CA SER A 106 1.31 -7.81 18.70
C SER A 106 2.69 -7.20 18.97
N ARG A 107 3.60 -7.98 19.58
CA ARG A 107 5.03 -7.60 19.65
C ARG A 107 5.55 -7.40 18.23
N PRO A 108 6.46 -6.43 17.97
CA PRO A 108 7.06 -6.24 16.67
C PRO A 108 7.65 -7.57 16.18
N SER A 109 7.00 -8.19 15.20
CA SER A 109 7.50 -9.42 14.58
C SER A 109 8.61 -9.04 13.59
N PRO A 110 9.75 -9.76 13.55
CA PRO A 110 10.94 -9.29 12.84
C PRO A 110 10.95 -9.51 11.32
N GLY A 111 9.81 -9.65 10.63
CA GLY A 111 9.86 -9.88 9.18
C GLY A 111 8.60 -9.56 8.41
N CYS A 112 8.81 -9.00 7.21
CA CYS A 112 7.96 -9.27 6.06
C CYS A 112 8.30 -10.69 5.56
N ALA A 113 7.30 -11.45 5.10
CA ALA A 113 7.54 -12.74 4.44
C ALA A 113 7.91 -12.50 2.97
#